data_AF-A0A0Q9MJU0-F1
#
_entry.id   AF-A0A0Q9MJU0-F1
#
_cell.length_a   1.000
_cell.length_b   1.000
_cell.length_c   1.000
_cell.angle_alpha   90.00
_cell.angle_beta   90.00
_cell.angle_gamma   90.00
#
_symmetry.space_group_name_H-M   'P 1'
#
loop_
_entity.id
_entity.type
_entity.pdbx_description
1 polymer ?
#
loop_
_entity_poly.entity_id
_entity_poly.type
_entity_poly.pdbx_seq_one_letter_code
_entity_poly.pdbx_strand_id
1 'polypeptide(L)'
;MELGSAEWSCACGYRIVDGGTAGDPLEAVQLASARVESLQWELDAAQERFEHAVQSAARLGAGQEDLGRAAGLTVEELQDILVAKDQLR
;
A
#
# COMPACT_ATOMS: atom_id res chain seq x y z
N MET A 1 -22.43 37.38 -19.08
CA MET A 1 -22.84 36.86 -17.76
C MET A 1 -21.63 36.14 -17.23
N GLU A 2 -20.74 36.88 -16.59
CA GLU A 2 -19.45 36.38 -16.11
C GLU A 2 -19.68 35.91 -14.67
N LEU A 3 -19.53 34.60 -14.45
CA LEU A 3 -19.60 34.01 -13.12
C LEU A 3 -18.37 34.48 -12.35
N GLY A 4 -18.58 35.28 -11.30
CA GLY A 4 -17.52 35.74 -10.43
C GLY A 4 -16.73 34.55 -9.90
N SER A 5 -15.47 34.49 -10.30
CA SER A 5 -14.41 33.66 -9.75
C SER A 5 -14.32 33.90 -8.25
N ALA A 6 -15.02 33.06 -7.47
CA ALA A 6 -14.91 33.04 -6.03
C ALA A 6 -13.53 32.47 -5.68
N GLU A 7 -12.55 33.36 -5.61
CA GLU A 7 -11.18 33.10 -5.21
C GLU A 7 -11.17 32.40 -3.84
N TRP A 8 -10.87 31.10 -3.83
CA TRP A 8 -10.57 30.40 -2.60
C TRP A 8 -9.17 30.80 -2.14
N SER A 9 -9.08 31.38 -0.94
CA SER A 9 -7.83 31.73 -0.28
C SER A 9 -7.60 30.82 0.93
N CYS A 10 -6.50 30.06 0.92
CA CYS A 10 -6.03 29.33 2.09
C CYS A 10 -5.69 30.30 3.23
N ALA A 11 -5.94 29.93 4.49
CA ALA A 11 -5.52 30.70 5.68
C ALA A 11 -3.99 30.92 5.76
N CYS A 12 -3.23 30.16 4.97
CA CYS A 12 -1.79 30.30 4.77
C CYS A 12 -1.38 31.40 3.78
N GLY A 13 -2.34 32.08 3.12
CA GLY A 13 -2.08 33.15 2.14
C GLY A 13 -1.99 32.69 0.69
N TYR A 14 -2.21 31.40 0.39
CA TYR A 14 -2.23 30.87 -0.97
C TYR A 14 -3.56 31.19 -1.68
N ARG A 15 -3.49 31.71 -2.90
CA ARG A 15 -4.64 32.07 -3.76
C ARG A 15 -4.60 31.27 -5.05
N ILE A 16 -5.73 30.65 -5.41
CA ILE A 16 -5.91 30.00 -6.71
C ILE A 16 -6.28 31.09 -7.72
N VAL A 17 -5.40 31.36 -8.68
CA VAL A 17 -5.65 32.29 -9.80
C VAL A 17 -6.18 31.48 -10.97
N ASP A 18 -7.44 31.73 -11.34
CA ASP A 18 -8.12 31.06 -12.44
C ASP A 18 -7.36 31.26 -13.76
N GLY A 19 -6.87 30.16 -14.35
CA GLY A 19 -6.15 30.26 -15.62
C GLY A 19 -5.53 29.00 -16.23
N GLY A 20 -5.73 27.81 -15.68
CA GLY A 20 -5.24 26.58 -16.31
C GLY A 20 -5.77 25.34 -15.62
N THR A 21 -6.14 24.34 -16.40
CA THR A 21 -6.76 23.06 -16.02
C THR A 21 -5.92 22.22 -15.04
N ALA A 22 -5.84 22.65 -13.78
CA ALA A 22 -5.34 21.85 -12.67
C ALA A 22 -6.36 22.00 -11.54
N GLY A 23 -6.99 20.88 -11.15
CA GLY A 23 -8.06 20.86 -10.14
C GLY A 23 -7.65 21.45 -8.80
N ASP A 24 -8.61 21.56 -7.87
CA ASP A 24 -8.37 22.07 -6.52
C ASP A 24 -7.12 21.37 -5.92
N PRO A 25 -6.10 22.12 -5.47
CA PRO A 25 -4.90 21.53 -4.89
C PRO A 25 -5.22 20.61 -3.70
N LEU A 26 -6.30 20.87 -2.95
CA LEU A 26 -6.74 19.96 -1.88
C LEU A 26 -7.38 18.69 -2.44
N GLU A 27 -8.12 18.77 -3.55
CA GLU A 27 -8.64 17.60 -4.26
C GLU A 27 -7.50 16.71 -4.79
N ALA A 28 -6.42 17.31 -5.32
CA ALA A 28 -5.24 16.58 -5.76
C ALA A 28 -4.55 15.84 -4.59
N VAL A 29 -4.42 16.49 -3.42
CA VAL A 29 -3.90 15.86 -2.20
C VAL A 29 -4.81 14.72 -1.74
N GLN A 30 -6.13 14.93 -1.73
CA GLN A 30 -7.10 13.93 -1.33
C GLN A 30 -7.05 12.69 -2.24
N LEU A 31 -6.99 12.89 -3.55
CA LEU A 31 -6.88 11.80 -4.53
C LEU A 31 -5.57 11.03 -4.37
N ALA A 32 -4.45 11.73 -4.18
CA ALA A 32 -3.16 11.09 -3.92
C ALA A 32 -3.20 10.27 -2.61
N SER A 33 -3.82 10.80 -1.55
CA SER A 33 -3.98 10.10 -0.27
C SER A 33 -4.82 8.83 -0.42
N ALA A 34 -5.97 8.92 -1.10
CA ALA A 34 -6.83 7.76 -1.35
C ALA A 34 -6.11 6.69 -2.19
N ARG A 35 -5.24 7.10 -3.13
CA ARG A 35 -4.42 6.17 -3.91
C ARG A 35 -3.39 5.45 -3.05
N VAL A 36 -2.74 6.15 -2.10
CA VAL A 36 -1.81 5.52 -1.15
C VAL A 36 -2.54 4.50 -0.30
N GLU A 37 -3.69 4.85 0.27
CA GLU A 37 -4.49 3.95 1.10
C GLU A 37 -4.93 2.69 0.33
N SER A 38 -5.42 2.87 -0.91
CA SER A 38 -5.77 1.75 -1.78
C SER A 38 -4.58 0.80 -2.01
N LEU A 39 -3.39 1.35 -2.29
CA LEU A 39 -2.19 0.55 -2.53
C LEU A 39 -1.70 -0.14 -1.25
N GLN A 40 -1.86 0.49 -0.09
CA GLN A 40 -1.53 -0.12 1.21
C GLN A 40 -2.40 -1.36 1.44
N TRP A 41 -3.71 -1.27 1.23
CA TRP A 41 -4.60 -2.43 1.38
C TRP A 41 -4.31 -3.54 0.37
N GLU A 42 -4.00 -3.18 -0.88
CA GLU A 42 -3.60 -4.15 -1.90
C GLU A 42 -2.30 -4.88 -1.52
N LEU A 43 -1.32 -4.15 -0.97
CA LEU A 43 -0.06 -4.70 -0.48
C LEU A 43 -0.28 -5.62 0.72
N ASP A 44 -1.07 -5.21 1.71
CA ASP A 44 -1.38 -6.02 2.89
C ASP A 44 -2.03 -7.36 2.48
N ALA A 45 -3.00 -7.30 1.55
CA ALA A 45 -3.65 -8.49 1.03
C ALA A 45 -2.70 -9.37 0.19
N ALA A 46 -1.75 -8.78 -0.54
CA ALA A 46 -0.73 -9.53 -1.26
C ALA A 46 0.24 -10.24 -0.30
N GLN A 47 0.65 -9.54 0.76
CA GLN A 47 1.53 -10.07 1.79
C GLN A 47 0.90 -11.26 2.52
N GLU A 48 -0.37 -11.15 2.93
CA GLU A 48 -1.11 -12.25 3.56
C GLU A 48 -1.19 -13.48 2.65
N ARG A 49 -1.50 -13.29 1.36
CA ARG A 49 -1.55 -14.40 0.39
C ARG A 49 -0.17 -15.04 0.18
N PHE A 50 0.89 -14.24 0.15
CA PHE A 50 2.25 -14.73 0.02
C PHE A 50 2.65 -15.59 1.22
N GLU A 51 2.44 -15.11 2.44
CA GLU A 51 2.72 -15.86 3.66
C GLU A 51 1.92 -17.17 3.72
N HIS A 52 0.63 -17.11 3.36
CA HIS A 52 -0.20 -18.30 3.28
C HIS A 52 0.33 -19.32 2.25
N ALA A 53 0.83 -18.85 1.10
CA ALA A 53 1.42 -19.71 0.07
C ALA A 53 2.70 -20.39 0.56
N VAL A 54 3.61 -19.64 1.21
CA VAL A 54 4.84 -20.18 1.81
C VAL A 54 4.51 -21.24 2.86
N GLN A 55 3.60 -20.94 3.78
CA GLN A 55 3.17 -21.88 4.81
C GLN A 55 2.50 -23.13 4.22
N SER A 56 1.71 -22.98 3.14
CA SER A 56 1.07 -24.10 2.47
C SER A 56 2.08 -25.02 1.81
N ALA A 57 3.08 -24.45 1.13
CA ALA A 57 4.17 -25.22 0.54
C ALA A 57 4.99 -25.95 1.61
N ALA A 58 5.29 -25.30 2.74
CA ALA A 58 5.95 -25.94 3.88
C ALA A 58 5.14 -27.13 4.43
N ARG A 59 3.81 -26.98 4.57
CA ARG A 59 2.92 -28.08 4.99
C ARG A 59 2.88 -29.25 4.00
N LEU A 60 3.13 -29.00 2.73
CA LEU A 60 3.24 -30.03 1.69
C LEU A 60 4.63 -30.68 1.65
N GLY A 61 5.55 -30.28 2.54
CA GLY A 61 6.87 -30.88 2.69
C GLY A 61 7.98 -30.19 1.91
N ALA A 62 7.75 -28.98 1.38
CA ALA A 62 8.83 -28.20 0.78
C ALA A 62 9.91 -27.87 1.83
N GLY A 63 11.18 -28.11 1.47
CA GLY A 63 12.32 -27.83 2.34
C GLY A 63 12.55 -26.31 2.48
N GLN A 64 13.10 -25.90 3.62
CA GLN A 64 13.35 -24.48 3.92
C GLN A 64 14.28 -23.80 2.89
N GLU A 65 15.28 -24.52 2.38
CA GLU A 65 16.23 -23.97 1.40
C GLU A 65 15.56 -23.67 0.04
N ASP A 66 14.70 -24.57 -0.43
CA ASP A 66 13.94 -24.39 -1.67
C ASP A 66 12.87 -23.30 -1.53
N LEU A 67 12.21 -23.23 -0.36
CA LEU A 67 11.26 -22.18 -0.03
C LEU A 67 11.94 -20.81 -0.01
N GLY A 68 13.09 -20.68 0.68
CA GLY A 68 13.85 -19.43 0.72
C GLY A 68 14.28 -18.97 -0.67
N ARG A 69 14.79 -19.90 -1.49
CA ARG A 69 15.16 -19.62 -2.89
C ARG A 69 13.95 -19.18 -3.74
N ALA A 70 12.81 -19.85 -3.62
CA ALA A 70 11.63 -19.53 -4.41
C ALA A 70 10.96 -18.22 -3.98
N ALA A 71 10.97 -17.93 -2.68
CA ALA A 71 10.37 -16.75 -2.07
C ALA A 71 11.28 -15.52 -2.09
N GLY A 72 12.58 -15.69 -2.37
CA GLY A 72 13.57 -14.62 -2.31
C GLY A 72 13.87 -14.14 -0.89
N LEU A 73 13.69 -15.03 0.10
CA LEU A 73 13.81 -14.73 1.52
C LEU A 73 15.13 -15.27 2.09
N THR A 74 15.67 -14.56 3.08
CA THR A 74 16.71 -15.13 3.94
C THR A 74 16.14 -16.22 4.84
N VAL A 75 17.03 -16.95 5.51
CA VAL A 75 16.66 -17.99 6.46
C VAL A 75 15.87 -17.41 7.64
N GLU A 76 16.26 -16.23 8.10
CA GLU A 76 15.61 -15.50 9.19
C GLU A 76 14.20 -15.06 8.81
N GLU A 77 14.05 -14.40 7.65
CA GLU A 77 12.75 -13.94 7.15
C GLU A 77 11.77 -15.10 6.92
N LEU A 78 12.28 -16.22 6.39
CA LEU A 78 11.49 -17.43 6.21
C LEU A 78 11.05 -18.02 7.56
N GLN A 79 11.91 -18.01 8.57
CA GLN A 79 11.56 -18.49 9.91
C GLN A 79 10.46 -17.64 10.54
N ASP A 80 10.51 -16.32 10.41
CA ASP A 80 9.48 -15.43 10.96
C ASP A 80 8.09 -15.76 10.40
N ILE A 81 8.00 -15.98 9.07
CA ILE A 81 6.74 -16.36 8.39
C ILE A 81 6.22 -17.73 8.84
N LEU A 82 7.12 -18.68 9.11
CA LEU A 82 6.77 -20.04 9.51
C LEU A 82 6.42 -20.14 11.01
N VAL A 83 7.09 -19.38 11.88
CA VAL A 83 6.89 -19.37 13.34
C VAL A 83 5.60 -18.66 13.74
N ALA A 84 5.17 -17.65 12.97
CA ALA A 84 3.91 -16.93 13.22
C ALA A 84 2.68 -17.86 13.35
N LYS A 85 2.73 -19.08 12.81
CA LYS A 85 1.64 -20.06 12.89
C LYS A 85 1.67 -20.94 14.14
N ASP A 86 2.82 -21.12 14.78
CA ASP A 86 2.94 -21.94 16.01
C ASP A 86 2.33 -21.24 17.24
N GLN A 87 2.14 -19.91 17.20
CA GLN A 87 1.54 -19.14 18.29
C GLN A 87 0.00 -19.12 18.27
N LEU A 88 -0.63 -19.58 17.18
CA LEU A 88 -2.09 -19.58 16.99
C LEU A 88 -2.71 -20.99 17.13
N ARG A 89 -1.97 -21.96 17.68
CA ARG A 89 -2.41 -23.34 17.94
C ARG A 89 -2.58 -23.64 19.43
#